data_AF-A0A371YJ78-F1
#
_entry.id   AF-A0A371YJ78-F1
#
_cell.length_a   1.000
_cell.length_b   1.000
_cell.length_c   1.000
_cell.angle_alpha   90.00
_cell.angle_beta   90.00
_cell.angle_gamma   90.00
#
_symmetry.space_group_name_H-M   'P 1'
#
loop_
_entity.id
_entity.type
_entity.pdbx_description
1 polymer ?
#
loop_
_entity_poly.entity_id
_entity_poly.type
_entity_poly.pdbx_seq_one_letter_code
_entity_poly.pdbx_strand_id
1 'polypeptide(L)'
;MNIKEINGPWKKGIVLDKHVLKSEYVGDNQYGRPMFDTKRSDIGQALFLLKYRNDWDQIPTLVEALSSAITQNFSEKIGFIVPMPASNNRDRQPVYGLAEGLGQALNIPVFTNILHKTKNGTSLKDLQTREEKESVLANSFSLYDGIRNDGSWNVLLIDDLFDTGATMEAACKVLSSYPKVKDIYTAALTWK
;
A
#
# COMPACT_ATOMS: atom_id res chain seq x y z
N MET A 1 12.50 10.57 7.92
CA MET A 1 11.33 10.52 7.03
C MET A 1 11.55 11.50 5.87
N ASN A 2 11.45 11.03 4.63
CA ASN A 2 11.69 11.81 3.41
C ASN A 2 10.48 11.66 2.49
N ILE A 3 9.41 12.40 2.78
CA ILE A 3 8.14 12.28 2.06
C ILE A 3 8.34 12.69 0.60
N LYS A 4 7.83 11.87 -0.32
CA LYS A 4 7.76 12.17 -1.75
C LYS A 4 6.32 12.18 -2.22
N GLU A 5 5.99 13.12 -3.09
CA GLU A 5 4.76 13.08 -3.85
C GLU A 5 4.87 12.05 -4.98
N ILE A 6 3.80 11.29 -5.20
CA ILE A 6 3.69 10.31 -6.29
C ILE A 6 2.51 10.67 -7.19
N ASN A 7 2.68 10.46 -8.49
CA ASN A 7 1.70 10.78 -9.52
C ASN A 7 1.07 9.52 -10.10
N GLY A 8 -0.19 9.61 -10.49
CA GLY A 8 -0.97 8.50 -11.05
C GLY A 8 -2.44 8.90 -11.21
N PRO A 9 -3.37 7.95 -11.42
CA PRO A 9 -4.80 8.20 -11.54
C PRO A 9 -5.45 8.44 -10.16
N TRP A 10 -4.90 9.39 -9.40
CA TRP A 10 -5.39 9.85 -8.11
C TRP A 10 -5.19 11.37 -8.01
N LYS A 11 -5.91 12.01 -7.08
CA LYS A 11 -5.89 13.45 -6.86
C LYS A 11 -4.58 13.91 -6.22
N LYS A 12 -4.11 13.17 -5.21
CA LYS A 12 -2.84 13.40 -4.52
C LYS A 12 -2.34 12.09 -3.91
N GLY A 13 -1.03 11.85 -4.02
CA GLY A 13 -0.41 10.65 -3.48
C GLY A 13 0.91 10.96 -2.80
N ILE A 14 1.20 10.28 -1.68
CA ILE A 14 2.51 10.41 -1.00
C ILE A 14 3.13 9.04 -0.70
N VAL A 15 4.45 9.03 -0.55
CA VAL A 15 5.20 7.92 0.05
C VAL A 15 6.16 8.44 1.10
N LEU A 16 6.24 7.79 2.26
CA LEU A 16 6.87 8.38 3.46
C LEU A 16 8.41 8.33 3.46
N ASP A 17 9.01 7.20 3.07
CA ASP A 17 10.48 7.08 3.06
C ASP A 17 10.98 6.00 2.10
N LYS A 18 12.30 5.95 1.86
CA LYS A 18 12.90 4.88 1.06
C LYS A 18 12.94 3.58 1.85
N HIS A 19 12.61 2.45 1.23
CA HIS A 19 12.59 1.14 1.90
C HIS A 19 13.99 0.68 2.30
N VAL A 20 14.94 0.71 1.34
CA VAL A 20 16.34 0.35 1.53
C VAL A 20 17.22 1.53 1.16
N LEU A 21 18.07 1.95 2.10
CA LEU A 21 19.05 3.01 1.88
C LEU A 21 20.29 2.46 1.16
N LYS A 22 20.77 1.29 1.59
CA LYS A 22 21.96 0.63 1.06
C LYS A 22 21.83 -0.88 1.21
N SER A 23 22.35 -1.64 0.25
CA SER A 23 22.49 -3.09 0.38
C SER A 23 23.82 -3.51 -0.22
N GLU A 24 24.70 -4.09 0.59
CA GLU A 24 26.04 -4.49 0.17
C GLU A 24 26.18 -6.00 0.25
N TYR A 25 26.78 -6.61 -0.77
CA TYR A 25 27.12 -8.02 -0.75
C TYR A 25 28.29 -8.24 0.22
N VAL A 26 28.13 -9.19 1.16
CA VAL A 26 29.12 -9.47 2.21
C VAL A 26 29.77 -10.85 2.09
N GLY A 27 29.62 -11.50 0.93
CA GLY A 27 30.12 -12.85 0.66
C GLY A 27 29.01 -13.89 0.68
N ASP A 28 29.40 -15.15 0.49
CA ASP A 28 28.48 -16.28 0.53
C ASP A 28 28.50 -16.95 1.91
N ASN A 29 27.34 -17.46 2.35
CA ASN A 29 27.26 -18.27 3.55
C ASN A 29 27.88 -19.67 3.33
N GLN A 30 27.93 -20.49 4.38
CA GLN A 30 28.48 -21.86 4.35
C GLN A 30 27.80 -22.80 3.32
N TYR A 31 26.70 -22.40 2.70
CA TYR A 31 25.98 -23.13 1.65
C TYR A 31 26.13 -22.49 0.27
N GLY A 32 27.06 -21.54 0.09
CA GLY A 32 27.29 -20.83 -1.17
C GLY A 32 26.17 -19.85 -1.55
N ARG A 33 25.34 -19.41 -0.58
CA ARG A 33 24.27 -18.43 -0.85
C ARG A 33 24.74 -17.01 -0.55
N PRO A 34 24.48 -16.05 -1.46
CA PRO A 34 24.91 -14.69 -1.26
C PRO A 34 24.24 -14.06 -0.05
N MET A 35 25.05 -13.43 0.80
CA MET A 35 24.62 -12.65 1.95
C MET A 35 24.73 -11.16 1.63
N PHE A 36 23.79 -10.39 2.18
CA PHE A 36 23.77 -8.95 2.03
C PHE A 36 23.62 -8.29 3.38
N ASP A 37 24.38 -7.23 3.60
CA ASP A 37 24.12 -6.27 4.68
C ASP A 37 23.21 -5.16 4.12
N THR A 38 21.97 -5.11 4.61
CA THR A 38 20.94 -4.20 4.11
C THR A 38 20.58 -3.17 5.17
N LYS A 39 20.95 -1.91 4.92
CA LYS A 39 20.53 -0.75 5.71
C LYS A 39 19.21 -0.20 5.18
N ARG A 40 18.20 -0.12 6.05
CA ARG A 40 16.87 0.43 5.77
C ARG A 40 16.71 1.82 6.41
N SER A 41 15.72 2.59 5.96
CA SER A 41 15.25 3.75 6.73
C SER A 41 14.54 3.27 7.99
N ASP A 42 14.26 4.15 8.95
CA ASP A 42 13.55 3.76 10.18
C ASP A 42 12.17 3.17 9.86
N ILE A 43 11.41 3.80 8.94
CA ILE A 43 10.12 3.29 8.47
C ILE A 43 10.29 1.98 7.70
N GLY A 44 11.32 1.87 6.85
CA GLY A 44 11.63 0.62 6.15
C GLY A 44 12.01 -0.51 7.08
N GLN A 45 12.72 -0.22 8.17
CA GLN A 45 13.11 -1.18 9.18
C GLN A 45 11.91 -1.64 10.01
N ALA A 46 11.08 -0.71 10.48
CA ALA A 46 9.83 -1.04 11.20
C ALA A 46 8.90 -1.90 10.33
N LEU A 47 8.73 -1.54 9.05
CA LEU A 47 7.94 -2.31 8.11
C LEU A 47 8.55 -3.70 7.84
N PHE A 48 9.88 -3.80 7.75
CA PHE A 48 10.56 -5.09 7.60
C PHE A 48 10.34 -6.01 8.82
N LEU A 49 10.49 -5.47 10.03
CA LEU A 49 10.22 -6.21 11.27
C LEU A 49 8.76 -6.70 11.32
N LEU A 50 7.82 -5.82 10.98
CA LEU A 50 6.40 -6.18 10.89
C LEU A 50 6.15 -7.32 9.89
N LYS A 51 6.65 -7.21 8.65
CA LYS A 51 6.34 -8.16 7.56
C LYS A 51 7.08 -9.49 7.66
N TYR A 52 8.29 -9.50 8.21
CA TYR A 52 9.20 -10.64 8.12
C TYR A 52 9.67 -11.18 9.47
N ARG A 53 9.43 -10.45 10.57
CA ARG A 53 9.71 -10.89 11.94
C ARG A 53 8.44 -11.03 12.80
N ASN A 54 7.26 -10.78 12.24
CA ASN A 54 5.97 -10.78 12.94
C ASN A 54 5.95 -9.83 14.15
N ASP A 55 6.73 -8.76 14.08
CA ASP A 55 6.82 -7.76 15.14
C ASP A 55 5.67 -6.75 14.98
N TRP A 56 4.53 -7.05 15.61
CA TRP A 56 3.33 -6.22 15.55
C TRP A 56 3.41 -4.96 16.42
N ASP A 57 4.41 -4.87 17.30
CA ASP A 57 4.67 -3.69 18.13
C ASP A 57 5.17 -2.51 17.28
N GLN A 58 5.48 -2.74 16.00
CA GLN A 58 5.83 -1.71 15.03
C GLN A 58 4.60 -0.93 14.48
N ILE A 59 3.37 -1.46 14.66
CA ILE A 59 2.15 -0.81 14.13
C ILE A 59 1.97 0.62 14.67
N PRO A 60 2.05 0.90 15.99
CA PRO A 60 1.89 2.25 16.52
C PRO A 60 2.86 3.26 15.88
N THR A 61 4.14 2.92 15.77
CA THR A 61 5.16 3.78 15.15
C THR A 61 4.86 4.07 13.68
N LEU A 62 4.43 3.05 12.92
CA LEU A 62 4.07 3.21 11.51
C LEU A 62 2.79 4.04 11.34
N VAL A 63 1.80 3.85 12.23
CA VAL A 63 0.55 4.62 12.26
C VAL A 63 0.79 6.08 12.63
N GLU A 64 1.68 6.36 13.58
CA GLU A 64 2.07 7.72 13.95
C GLU A 64 2.73 8.44 12.76
N ALA A 65 3.70 7.80 12.11
CA ALA A 65 4.34 8.35 10.92
C ALA A 65 3.32 8.62 9.79
N LEU A 66 2.44 7.66 9.53
CA LEU A 66 1.42 7.76 8.48
C LEU A 66 0.37 8.82 8.78
N SER A 67 -0.15 8.87 10.00
CA SER A 67 -1.14 9.87 10.42
C SER A 67 -0.56 11.29 10.36
N SER A 68 0.65 11.49 10.88
CA SER A 68 1.36 12.78 10.78
C SER A 68 1.56 13.19 9.33
N ALA A 69 1.99 12.27 8.46
CA ALA A 69 2.20 12.57 7.04
C ALA A 69 0.89 12.95 6.34
N ILE A 70 -0.21 12.24 6.62
CA ILE A 70 -1.53 12.54 6.04
C ILE A 70 -2.02 13.91 6.51
N THR A 71 -2.01 14.19 7.81
CA THR A 71 -2.48 15.47 8.36
C THR A 71 -1.69 16.67 7.83
N GLN A 72 -0.38 16.51 7.59
CA GLN A 72 0.46 17.59 7.07
C GLN A 72 0.33 17.81 5.56
N ASN A 73 0.01 16.76 4.79
CA ASN A 73 0.06 16.81 3.33
C ASN A 73 -1.33 16.82 2.66
N PHE A 74 -2.40 16.47 3.37
CA PHE A 74 -3.75 16.35 2.81
C PHE A 74 -4.64 17.41 3.45
N SER A 75 -5.07 18.39 2.66
CA SER A 75 -5.96 19.45 3.12
C SER A 75 -7.43 19.04 3.12
N GLU A 76 -7.78 18.09 2.26
CA GLU A 76 -9.14 17.65 2.01
C GLU A 76 -9.57 16.58 3.01
N LYS A 77 -10.84 16.64 3.42
CA LYS A 77 -11.42 15.66 4.31
C LYS A 77 -11.51 14.30 3.64
N ILE A 78 -10.75 13.33 4.12
CA ILE A 78 -10.90 11.91 3.78
C ILE A 78 -12.16 11.37 4.45
N GLY A 79 -13.03 10.71 3.67
CA GLY A 79 -14.27 10.14 4.19
C GLY A 79 -14.15 8.67 4.57
N PHE A 80 -13.25 7.90 3.93
CA PHE A 80 -12.96 6.52 4.30
C PHE A 80 -11.60 6.04 3.80
N ILE A 81 -11.09 4.97 4.42
CA ILE A 81 -9.81 4.33 4.09
C ILE A 81 -10.09 2.95 3.48
N VAL A 82 -9.34 2.62 2.42
CA VAL A 82 -9.29 1.28 1.84
C VAL A 82 -7.83 0.82 1.84
N PRO A 83 -7.48 -0.30 2.51
CA PRO A 83 -6.17 -0.88 2.38
C PRO A 83 -6.00 -1.61 1.05
N MET A 84 -4.79 -1.56 0.51
CA MET A 84 -4.40 -2.37 -0.63
C MET A 84 -4.56 -3.87 -0.29
N PRO A 85 -5.23 -4.66 -1.16
CA PRO A 85 -5.41 -6.08 -0.92
C PRO A 85 -4.09 -6.83 -0.82
N ALA A 86 -4.02 -7.75 0.13
CA ALA A 86 -2.87 -8.59 0.32
C ALA A 86 -2.59 -9.47 -0.90
N SER A 87 -1.31 -9.58 -1.28
CA SER A 87 -0.87 -10.51 -2.33
C SER A 87 -0.52 -11.89 -1.79
N ASN A 88 -0.14 -11.98 -0.51
CA ASN A 88 0.25 -13.23 0.14
C ASN A 88 -0.76 -13.58 1.22
N ASN A 89 -1.08 -14.86 1.35
CA ASN A 89 -1.88 -15.33 2.47
C ASN A 89 -1.06 -15.26 3.76
N ARG A 90 -1.59 -14.58 4.77
CA ARG A 90 -1.02 -14.42 6.11
C ARG A 90 -2.17 -14.40 7.11
N ASP A 91 -1.94 -14.91 8.31
CA ASP A 91 -2.93 -14.90 9.40
C ASP A 91 -3.40 -13.48 9.72
N ARG A 92 -2.47 -12.51 9.67
CA ARG A 92 -2.77 -11.09 9.83
C ARG A 92 -2.05 -10.28 8.76
N GLN A 93 -2.79 -9.40 8.08
CA GLN A 93 -2.27 -8.62 6.97
C GLN A 93 -1.72 -7.27 7.48
N PRO A 94 -0.41 -6.98 7.27
CA PRO A 94 0.22 -5.75 7.75
C PRO A 94 -0.52 -4.48 7.33
N VAL A 95 -0.88 -4.37 6.04
CA VAL A 95 -1.60 -3.20 5.50
C VAL A 95 -2.98 -3.02 6.14
N TYR A 96 -3.65 -4.12 6.52
CA TYR A 96 -4.96 -4.04 7.17
C TYR A 96 -4.81 -3.52 8.60
N GLY A 97 -3.82 -4.04 9.35
CA GLY A 97 -3.50 -3.52 10.69
C GLY A 97 -3.09 -2.04 10.67
N LEU A 98 -2.36 -1.62 9.64
CA LEU A 98 -2.02 -0.20 9.42
C LEU A 98 -3.26 0.64 9.13
N ALA A 99 -4.18 0.16 8.29
CA ALA A 99 -5.42 0.86 7.98
C ALA A 99 -6.30 1.04 9.21
N GLU A 100 -6.49 -0.04 9.99
CA GLU A 100 -7.27 -0.02 11.22
C GLU A 100 -6.68 0.96 12.24
N GLY A 101 -5.37 0.90 12.48
CA GLY A 101 -4.70 1.83 13.38
C GLY A 101 -4.77 3.28 12.90
N LEU A 102 -4.62 3.53 11.60
CA LEU A 102 -4.77 4.86 11.01
C LEU A 102 -6.21 5.38 11.15
N GLY A 103 -7.20 4.54 10.87
CA GLY A 103 -8.62 4.88 11.01
C GLY A 103 -8.98 5.24 12.44
N GLN A 104 -8.43 4.53 13.43
CA GLN A 104 -8.55 4.88 14.85
C GLN A 104 -7.89 6.23 15.16
N ALA A 105 -6.65 6.43 14.72
CA ALA A 105 -5.88 7.65 15.01
C ALA A 105 -6.50 8.91 14.40
N LEU A 106 -7.10 8.81 13.22
CA LEU A 106 -7.70 9.94 12.50
C LEU A 106 -9.23 10.01 12.60
N ASN A 107 -9.86 9.05 13.28
CA ASN A 107 -11.32 8.89 13.35
C ASN A 107 -11.96 8.81 11.94
N ILE A 108 -11.42 7.96 11.07
CA ILE A 108 -11.88 7.73 9.70
C ILE A 108 -12.32 6.26 9.57
N PRO A 109 -13.50 5.96 9.00
CA PRO A 109 -13.93 4.58 8.82
C PRO A 109 -13.04 3.83 7.81
N VAL A 110 -12.79 2.56 8.10
CA VAL A 110 -11.90 1.68 7.32
C VAL A 110 -12.74 0.55 6.73
N PHE A 111 -12.58 0.30 5.44
CA PHE A 111 -13.26 -0.79 4.74
C PHE A 111 -12.23 -1.71 4.08
N THR A 112 -11.94 -2.83 4.75
CA THR A 112 -11.01 -3.88 4.28
C THR A 112 -11.62 -4.78 3.20
N ASN A 113 -12.92 -4.66 2.96
CA ASN A 113 -13.71 -5.53 2.08
C ASN A 113 -14.21 -4.85 0.79
N ILE A 114 -13.87 -3.58 0.51
CA ILE A 114 -14.29 -2.90 -0.72
C ILE A 114 -13.46 -3.40 -1.91
N LEU A 115 -12.13 -3.38 -1.79
CA LEU A 115 -11.21 -3.74 -2.86
C LEU A 115 -10.67 -5.15 -2.63
N HIS A 116 -10.72 -6.00 -3.65
CA HIS A 116 -10.24 -7.39 -3.58
C HIS A 116 -9.30 -7.70 -4.72
N LYS A 117 -8.22 -8.43 -4.43
CA LYS A 117 -7.33 -8.94 -5.48
C LYS A 117 -7.94 -10.19 -6.10
N THR A 118 -8.17 -10.17 -7.41
CA THR A 118 -8.59 -11.35 -8.15
C THR A 118 -7.43 -12.35 -8.21
N LYS A 119 -7.68 -13.62 -7.91
CA LYS A 119 -6.67 -14.69 -8.05
C LYS A 119 -6.48 -15.02 -9.54
N ASN A 120 -5.82 -14.14 -10.26
CA ASN A 120 -5.39 -14.46 -11.62
C ASN A 120 -4.05 -15.18 -11.48
N GLY A 121 -4.03 -16.50 -11.73
CA GLY A 121 -2.85 -17.37 -11.59
C GLY A 121 -1.70 -17.07 -12.56
N THR A 122 -1.68 -15.89 -13.18
CA THR A 122 -0.73 -15.46 -14.20
C THR A 122 0.17 -14.37 -13.64
N SER A 123 1.46 -14.66 -13.48
CA SER A 123 2.43 -13.67 -13.03
C SER A 123 2.66 -12.63 -14.13
N LEU A 124 2.73 -11.34 -13.76
CA LEU A 124 3.07 -10.26 -14.70
C LEU A 124 4.45 -10.44 -15.36
N LYS A 125 5.32 -11.27 -14.75
CA LYS A 125 6.63 -11.64 -15.30
C LYS A 125 6.54 -12.57 -16.50
N ASP A 126 5.44 -13.30 -16.65
CA ASP A 126 5.24 -14.28 -17.72
C ASP A 126 4.58 -13.65 -18.97
N LEU A 127 4.22 -12.36 -18.89
CA LEU A 127 3.55 -11.62 -19.97
C LEU A 127 4.56 -10.84 -20.81
N GLN A 128 4.46 -10.98 -22.14
CA GLN A 128 5.44 -10.44 -23.09
C GLN A 128 5.06 -9.02 -23.54
N THR A 129 3.76 -8.74 -23.70
CA THR A 129 3.28 -7.47 -24.27
C THR A 129 2.74 -6.50 -23.23
N ARG A 130 2.67 -5.22 -23.62
CA ARG A 130 2.10 -4.16 -22.77
C ARG A 130 0.58 -4.30 -22.65
N GLU A 131 -0.14 -4.64 -23.72
CA GLU A 131 -1.59 -4.87 -23.66
C GLU A 131 -1.96 -6.08 -22.77
N GLU A 132 -1.17 -7.18 -22.80
CA GLU A 132 -1.40 -8.33 -21.91
C GLU A 132 -1.22 -7.94 -20.43
N LYS A 133 -0.18 -7.18 -20.12
CA LYS A 133 0.04 -6.65 -18.77
C LYS A 133 -1.09 -5.73 -18.33
N GLU A 134 -1.54 -4.84 -19.22
CA GLU A 134 -2.66 -3.92 -18.95
C GLU A 134 -3.98 -4.66 -18.73
N SER A 135 -4.28 -5.72 -19.50
CA SER A 135 -5.51 -6.52 -19.34
C SER A 135 -5.51 -7.39 -18.08
N VAL A 136 -4.36 -7.97 -17.69
CA VAL A 136 -4.22 -8.72 -16.44
C VAL A 136 -4.30 -7.78 -15.23
N LEU A 137 -3.70 -6.59 -15.32
CA LEU A 137 -3.82 -5.53 -14.29
C LEU A 137 -5.27 -5.03 -14.16
N ALA A 138 -5.97 -4.82 -15.28
CA ALA A 138 -7.38 -4.42 -15.28
C ALA A 138 -8.29 -5.46 -14.60
N ASN A 139 -7.98 -6.75 -14.74
CA ASN A 139 -8.70 -7.84 -14.09
C ASN A 139 -8.12 -8.24 -12.72
N SER A 140 -7.11 -7.53 -12.21
CA SER A 140 -6.44 -7.89 -10.95
C SER A 140 -7.24 -7.47 -9.72
N PHE A 141 -8.25 -6.60 -9.88
CA PHE A 141 -9.05 -6.11 -8.76
C PHE A 141 -10.55 -6.18 -9.05
N SER A 142 -11.32 -6.39 -8.00
CA SER A 142 -12.78 -6.33 -8.00
C SER A 142 -13.29 -5.53 -6.81
N LEU A 143 -14.53 -5.02 -6.93
CA LEU A 143 -15.20 -4.24 -5.91
C LEU A 143 -16.35 -5.01 -5.27
N TYR A 144 -16.52 -4.82 -3.96
CA TYR A 144 -17.75 -5.14 -3.26
C TYR A 144 -18.35 -3.88 -2.65
N ASP A 145 -19.68 -3.80 -2.71
CA ASP A 145 -20.42 -2.72 -2.06
C ASP A 145 -20.43 -2.90 -0.54
N GLY A 146 -19.58 -2.12 0.13
CA GLY A 146 -19.43 -2.11 1.59
C GLY A 146 -20.06 -0.89 2.28
N ILE A 147 -20.47 0.13 1.53
CA ILE A 147 -20.94 1.42 2.07
C ILE A 147 -22.42 1.60 1.75
N ARG A 148 -23.27 1.46 2.77
CA ARG A 148 -24.73 1.40 2.60
C ARG A 148 -25.42 2.74 2.47
N ASN A 149 -24.83 3.81 3.01
CA ASN A 149 -25.42 5.15 2.97
C ASN A 149 -25.15 5.83 1.62
N ASP A 150 -26.04 6.76 1.26
CA ASP A 150 -25.92 7.54 0.04
C ASP A 150 -24.87 8.64 0.15
N GLY A 151 -24.30 8.99 -1.00
CA GLY A 151 -23.23 9.97 -1.13
C GLY A 151 -21.95 9.40 -1.73
N SER A 152 -20.99 10.30 -1.92
CA SER A 152 -19.63 9.97 -2.35
C SER A 152 -18.62 10.78 -1.52
N TRP A 153 -17.47 10.17 -1.25
CA TRP A 153 -16.44 10.75 -0.40
C TRP A 153 -15.05 10.54 -0.96
N ASN A 154 -14.11 11.33 -0.46
CA ASN A 154 -12.70 11.15 -0.76
C ASN A 154 -12.20 9.87 -0.10
N VAL A 155 -11.62 8.96 -0.88
CA VAL A 155 -11.06 7.70 -0.39
C VAL A 155 -9.56 7.83 -0.24
N LEU A 156 -9.01 7.32 0.86
CA LEU A 156 -7.58 7.11 1.02
C LEU A 156 -7.23 5.63 0.79
N LEU A 157 -6.55 5.34 -0.32
CA LEU A 157 -5.96 4.04 -0.59
C LEU A 157 -4.57 3.96 0.05
N ILE A 158 -4.34 2.98 0.93
CA ILE A 158 -3.05 2.79 1.59
C ILE A 158 -2.35 1.51 1.17
N ASP A 159 -1.03 1.57 1.02
CA ASP A 159 -0.19 0.40 0.74
C ASP A 159 1.09 0.44 1.61
N ASP A 160 1.82 -0.67 1.69
CA ASP A 160 3.09 -0.72 2.43
C ASP A 160 4.31 -0.35 1.58
N LEU A 161 4.27 -0.66 0.28
CA LEU A 161 5.42 -0.49 -0.61
C LEU A 161 5.00 -0.01 -1.99
N PHE A 162 5.45 1.18 -2.35
CA PHE A 162 5.34 1.75 -3.68
C PHE A 162 6.59 1.39 -4.51
N ASP A 163 6.41 0.68 -5.61
CA ASP A 163 7.50 0.35 -6.56
C ASP A 163 7.37 1.23 -7.81
N THR A 164 6.89 0.67 -8.92
CA THR A 164 6.61 1.41 -10.16
C THR A 164 5.26 2.13 -10.14
N GLY A 165 4.43 1.90 -9.12
CA GLY A 165 3.07 2.41 -9.03
C GLY A 165 2.01 1.59 -9.77
N ALA A 166 2.39 0.71 -10.70
CA ALA A 166 1.44 0.00 -11.58
C ALA A 166 0.30 -0.73 -10.84
N THR A 167 0.59 -1.39 -9.71
CA THR A 167 -0.44 -2.06 -8.89
C THR A 167 -1.42 -1.05 -8.29
N MET A 168 -0.89 0.06 -7.75
CA MET A 168 -1.69 1.14 -7.16
C MET A 168 -2.55 1.83 -8.23
N GLU A 169 -2.01 2.07 -9.43
CA GLU A 169 -2.78 2.60 -10.54
C GLU A 169 -3.95 1.69 -10.94
N ALA A 170 -3.73 0.38 -11.02
CA ALA A 170 -4.77 -0.59 -11.33
C ALA A 170 -5.87 -0.61 -10.25
N ALA A 171 -5.49 -0.57 -8.97
CA ALA A 171 -6.42 -0.46 -7.86
C ALA A 171 -7.24 0.84 -7.93
N CYS A 172 -6.61 1.99 -8.20
CA CYS A 172 -7.28 3.28 -8.33
C CYS A 172 -8.24 3.32 -9.53
N LYS A 173 -7.87 2.73 -10.67
CA LYS A 173 -8.76 2.61 -11.84
C LYS A 173 -10.03 1.81 -11.53
N VAL A 174 -9.92 0.77 -10.71
CA VAL A 174 -11.10 0.00 -10.28
C VAL A 174 -11.88 0.80 -9.24
N LEU A 175 -11.23 1.38 -8.23
CA LEU A 175 -11.89 2.19 -7.20
C LEU A 175 -12.63 3.41 -7.77
N SER A 176 -12.17 4.04 -8.84
CA SER A 176 -12.85 5.18 -9.46
C SER A 176 -14.20 4.82 -10.07
N SER A 177 -14.46 3.53 -10.33
CA SER A 177 -15.77 3.04 -10.75
C SER A 177 -16.74 2.80 -9.58
N TYR A 178 -16.28 2.88 -8.32
CA TYR A 178 -17.12 2.69 -7.16
C TYR A 178 -17.97 3.95 -6.91
N PRO A 179 -19.32 3.89 -6.92
CA PRO A 179 -20.17 5.09 -6.85
C PRO A 179 -19.99 5.95 -5.59
N LYS A 180 -19.42 5.38 -4.53
CA LYS A 180 -19.17 6.04 -3.24
C LYS A 180 -17.83 6.78 -3.21
N VAL A 181 -17.00 6.67 -4.26
CA VAL A 181 -15.72 7.38 -4.41
C VAL A 181 -15.94 8.68 -5.18
N LYS A 182 -15.51 9.79 -4.59
CA LYS A 182 -15.47 11.10 -5.25
C LYS A 182 -14.09 11.38 -5.85
N ASP A 183 -13.09 11.47 -4.98
CA ASP A 183 -11.68 11.68 -5.33
C ASP A 183 -10.83 10.61 -4.64
N ILE A 184 -9.78 10.16 -5.30
CA ILE A 184 -8.85 9.16 -4.76
C ILE A 184 -7.59 9.83 -4.27
N TYR A 185 -7.19 9.48 -3.06
CA TYR A 185 -5.97 9.90 -2.39
C TYR A 185 -5.15 8.65 -2.08
N THR A 186 -3.82 8.72 -2.18
CA THR A 186 -2.97 7.54 -1.95
C THR A 186 -1.86 7.81 -0.95
N ALA A 187 -1.51 6.80 -0.15
CA ALA A 187 -0.35 6.85 0.72
C ALA A 187 0.36 5.48 0.78
N ALA A 188 1.68 5.48 0.76
CA ALA A 188 2.49 4.29 1.02
C ALA A 188 3.55 4.54 2.09
N LEU A 189 3.88 3.53 2.89
CA LEU A 189 4.94 3.67 3.89
C LEU A 189 6.32 3.82 3.25
N THR A 190 6.64 3.02 2.23
CA THR A 190 7.98 3.03 1.64
C THR A 190 8.01 2.95 0.13
N TRP A 191 9.09 3.44 -0.50
CA TRP A 191 9.38 3.25 -1.94
C TRP A 191 10.72 2.54 -2.18
N LYS A 192 10.90 1.91 -3.36
CA LYS A 192 12.17 1.25 -3.74
C LYS A 192 13.19 2.19 -4.38
#